data_AF-J7IKY1-F1
#
_entry.id   AF-J7IKY1-F1
#
_cell.length_a   1.000
_cell.length_b   1.000
_cell.length_c   1.000
_cell.angle_alpha   90.00
_cell.angle_beta   90.00
_cell.angle_gamma   90.00
#
_symmetry.space_group_name_H-M   'P 1'
#
loop_
_entity.id
_entity.type
_entity.pdbx_description
1 polymer ?
#
loop_
_entity_poly.entity_id
_entity_poly.type
_entity_poly.pdbx_seq_one_letter_code
_entity_poly.pdbx_strand_id
1 'polypeptide(L)'
;MNKQVNKKLIIEKVTYFILEDWNNIIIYSFIRVVVIINRLLITPKPVLTECLTGYISRVARANFVSSHDLWRLFLVPSSHYPQSSMSIILDTYPASTFNYIQFGEMLNVEHIEHLTLIPVFKKIGITDTEILKSRALGGMIEKHRKYCPKCLKENDFYKLMWQVAEVKWCDIHCVTLLEECWNCHKRIPLLPSAGQVGKCPYCECNLAEATTKHVNIGEKKERILRDWQYLLNPEMPGLTPADNLSNQQQLAILIILALQNNSEKIKIPTSIMQSARKSRVYESYTHLALLLSILRDVQISLDDFFKLQISEEFVYRILTRPAKIIHRTACLTPWCKGYLKTGTLQRTATSTKMDKNGEKLNYYMVCTECGIEYCLSGPDKGIRERGYFLSFAYNKILPLLRNTNCIKQLAKAINEPEDKIRRSIIYLAANGLIRESKLPLSIPPEHDEEIIKVILNKIRIGTQAKQIRRDLNMKYNDFLFYWFEPRIRIANVLNKPINRPQRMQTTSSKDLLRLRDALAYCKDNNIRISIKLISKILEVCPETIRLWGMLPEIKQAKEVQRLALKENRKKELLKKAEEIIKFNKSIGKLISIELVYKELGYHRTSMWRDHPEVAKHISQLVNRINDDSVIGWSVP
;
A
#
# COMPACT_ATOMS: atom_id res chain seq x y z
N MET A 1 23.94 33.50 -60.25
CA MET A 1 25.09 32.68 -59.80
C MET A 1 26.17 33.44 -58.99
N ASN A 2 25.98 34.68 -58.52
CA ASN A 2 27.02 35.42 -57.76
C ASN A 2 26.72 35.68 -56.26
N LYS A 3 25.83 34.91 -55.61
CA LYS A 3 25.55 35.02 -54.16
C LYS A 3 26.05 33.86 -53.29
N GLN A 4 26.52 32.76 -53.88
CA GLN A 4 27.01 31.58 -53.13
C GLN A 4 28.52 31.62 -52.85
N VAL A 5 29.31 32.37 -53.61
CA VAL A 5 30.78 32.43 -53.44
C VAL A 5 31.20 33.31 -52.26
N ASN A 6 30.39 34.33 -51.89
CA ASN A 6 30.72 35.22 -50.78
C ASN A 6 30.44 34.66 -49.38
N LYS A 7 29.61 33.60 -49.22
CA LYS A 7 29.33 33.01 -47.91
C LYS A 7 30.46 32.11 -47.41
N LYS A 8 31.13 31.38 -48.31
CA LYS A 8 32.23 30.49 -47.94
C LYS A 8 33.49 31.28 -47.53
N LEU A 9 33.76 32.39 -48.22
CA LEU A 9 34.90 33.26 -47.95
C LEU A 9 34.77 34.05 -46.63
N ILE A 10 33.54 34.42 -46.23
CA ILE A 10 33.27 35.08 -44.94
C ILE A 10 33.38 34.06 -43.80
N ILE A 11 32.90 32.82 -44.00
CA ILE A 11 33.03 31.76 -42.99
C ILE A 11 34.50 31.37 -42.80
N GLU A 12 35.28 31.20 -43.86
CA GLU A 12 36.71 30.87 -43.75
C GLU A 12 37.53 32.00 -43.12
N LYS A 13 37.25 33.28 -43.43
CA LYS A 13 37.96 34.43 -42.80
C LYS A 13 37.57 34.66 -41.34
N VAL A 14 36.33 34.41 -40.95
CA VAL A 14 35.90 34.51 -39.55
C VAL A 14 36.41 33.32 -38.74
N THR A 15 36.57 32.13 -39.34
CA THR A 15 37.15 30.97 -38.65
C THR A 15 38.66 31.13 -38.42
N TYR A 16 39.37 31.77 -39.35
CA TYR A 16 40.82 31.99 -39.22
C TYR A 16 41.17 33.12 -38.22
N PHE A 17 40.31 34.14 -38.08
CA PHE A 17 40.54 35.25 -37.14
C PHE A 17 40.17 34.94 -35.68
N ILE A 18 39.52 33.79 -35.42
CA ILE A 18 39.07 33.36 -34.08
C ILE A 18 40.01 32.28 -33.48
N LEU A 19 41.04 31.83 -34.21
CA LEU A 19 41.96 30.80 -33.74
C LEU A 19 43.21 31.32 -33.02
N GLU A 20 43.37 32.64 -32.85
CA GLU A 20 44.38 33.20 -31.95
C GLU A 20 43.71 33.91 -30.76
N ASP A 21 43.86 33.26 -29.59
CA ASP A 21 43.90 33.81 -28.24
C ASP A 21 42.67 34.04 -27.35
N TRP A 22 41.41 33.77 -27.71
CA TRP A 22 40.29 33.95 -26.76
C TRP A 22 39.24 32.83 -26.78
N ASN A 23 39.68 31.59 -26.56
CA ASN A 23 38.81 30.40 -26.62
C ASN A 23 38.35 29.91 -25.24
N ASN A 24 37.12 30.27 -24.87
CA ASN A 24 36.11 29.38 -24.24
C ASN A 24 34.84 30.15 -23.83
N ILE A 25 34.96 31.42 -23.43
CA ILE A 25 33.84 32.20 -22.86
C ILE A 25 32.86 32.70 -23.94
N ILE A 26 33.37 33.09 -25.12
CA ILE A 26 32.53 33.64 -26.20
C ILE A 26 31.76 32.52 -26.91
N ILE A 27 32.35 31.34 -27.13
CA ILE A 27 31.66 30.18 -27.73
C ILE A 27 30.50 29.71 -26.84
N TYR A 28 30.72 29.61 -25.52
CA TYR A 28 29.65 29.29 -24.57
C TYR A 28 28.54 30.34 -24.54
N SER A 29 28.89 31.61 -24.69
CA SER A 29 27.91 32.72 -24.71
C SER A 29 27.15 32.77 -26.03
N PHE A 30 27.79 32.48 -27.17
CA PHE A 30 27.17 32.45 -28.49
C PHE A 30 26.26 31.22 -28.67
N ILE A 31 26.65 30.04 -28.16
CA ILE A 31 25.78 28.84 -28.13
C ILE A 31 24.58 29.08 -27.22
N ARG A 32 24.76 29.73 -26.06
CA ARG A 32 23.61 30.17 -25.23
C ARG A 32 22.69 31.11 -26.00
N VAL A 33 23.23 32.10 -26.71
CA VAL A 33 22.41 33.05 -27.50
C VAL A 33 21.70 32.38 -28.67
N VAL A 34 22.31 31.41 -29.36
CA VAL A 34 21.67 30.66 -30.47
C VAL A 34 20.62 29.67 -29.97
N VAL A 35 20.84 29.03 -28.83
CA VAL A 35 19.84 28.18 -28.15
C VAL A 35 18.68 29.03 -27.60
N ILE A 36 18.93 30.28 -27.23
CA ILE A 36 17.90 31.28 -26.87
C ILE A 36 17.07 31.73 -28.11
N ILE A 37 17.54 31.52 -29.35
CA ILE A 37 16.81 31.85 -30.59
C ILE A 37 15.82 30.72 -31.02
N ASN A 38 15.44 29.81 -30.12
CA ASN A 38 14.37 28.81 -30.32
C ASN A 38 14.60 27.80 -31.47
N ARG A 39 15.84 27.50 -31.88
CA ARG A 39 16.09 26.41 -32.84
C ARG A 39 17.35 25.61 -32.50
N LEU A 40 17.18 24.31 -32.32
CA LEU A 40 18.28 23.35 -32.46
C LEU A 40 18.67 23.26 -33.95
N LEU A 41 19.97 23.31 -34.24
CA LEU A 41 20.48 23.34 -35.61
C LEU A 41 20.53 21.95 -36.25
N ILE A 42 20.69 20.91 -35.43
CA ILE A 42 20.77 19.52 -35.90
C ILE A 42 19.70 18.68 -35.19
N THR A 43 18.80 18.06 -35.98
CA THR A 43 17.66 17.28 -35.49
C THR A 43 17.81 15.81 -35.92
N PRO A 44 18.60 14.99 -35.18
CA PRO A 44 18.71 13.58 -35.50
C PRO A 44 17.34 12.91 -35.39
N LYS A 45 17.01 11.97 -36.28
CA LYS A 45 15.76 11.21 -36.17
C LYS A 45 15.85 10.18 -35.04
N PRO A 46 14.76 9.95 -34.29
CA PRO A 46 14.70 8.90 -33.29
C PRO A 46 14.80 7.53 -33.96
N VAL A 47 15.44 6.59 -33.27
CA VAL A 47 15.51 5.19 -33.72
C VAL A 47 14.34 4.41 -33.15
N LEU A 48 13.81 3.44 -33.90
CA LEU A 48 12.75 2.56 -33.41
C LEU A 48 13.18 1.88 -32.11
N THR A 49 12.33 1.89 -31.08
CA THR A 49 12.58 1.36 -29.72
C THR A 49 13.58 2.13 -28.84
N GLU A 50 14.08 3.27 -29.30
CA GLU A 50 14.97 4.13 -28.52
C GLU A 50 14.27 4.71 -27.27
N CYS A 51 15.02 4.92 -26.19
CA CYS A 51 14.53 5.63 -25.00
C CYS A 51 14.68 7.15 -25.13
N LEU A 52 13.77 7.91 -24.50
CA LEU A 52 13.76 9.37 -24.57
C LEU A 52 15.08 9.97 -24.07
N THR A 53 15.61 9.49 -22.96
CA THR A 53 16.90 9.95 -22.43
C THR A 53 18.08 9.67 -23.36
N GLY A 54 18.10 8.53 -24.07
CA GLY A 54 19.10 8.23 -25.10
C GLY A 54 18.98 9.18 -26.28
N TYR A 55 17.75 9.44 -26.72
CA TYR A 55 17.45 10.39 -27.77
C TYR A 55 17.86 11.83 -27.41
N ILE A 56 17.54 12.29 -26.19
CA ILE A 56 18.00 13.57 -25.63
C ILE A 56 19.53 13.66 -25.67
N SER A 57 20.26 12.61 -25.29
CA SER A 57 21.71 12.61 -25.35
C SER A 57 22.27 12.70 -26.77
N ARG A 58 21.64 12.06 -27.77
CA ARG A 58 22.03 12.19 -29.19
C ARG A 58 21.76 13.60 -29.73
N VAL A 59 20.58 14.15 -29.43
CA VAL A 59 20.21 15.52 -29.81
C VAL A 59 21.17 16.53 -29.18
N ALA A 60 21.46 16.39 -27.89
CA ALA A 60 22.37 17.26 -27.16
C ALA A 60 23.79 17.21 -27.75
N ARG A 61 24.30 15.99 -28.01
CA ARG A 61 25.58 15.79 -28.69
C ARG A 61 25.62 16.47 -30.06
N ALA A 62 24.59 16.26 -30.88
CA ALA A 62 24.53 16.82 -32.23
C ALA A 62 24.55 18.35 -32.24
N ASN A 63 24.09 18.98 -31.16
CA ASN A 63 24.06 20.44 -31.01
C ASN A 63 25.14 20.98 -30.07
N PHE A 64 26.12 20.16 -29.67
CA PHE A 64 27.20 20.55 -28.76
C PHE A 64 26.73 21.17 -27.43
N VAL A 65 25.60 20.69 -26.91
CA VAL A 65 25.04 21.10 -25.61
C VAL A 65 25.03 19.91 -24.64
N SER A 66 24.94 20.19 -23.34
CA SER A 66 24.79 19.13 -22.35
C SER A 66 23.36 18.59 -22.33
N SER A 67 23.19 17.30 -21.99
CA SER A 67 21.86 16.70 -21.87
C SER A 67 21.01 17.37 -20.76
N HIS A 68 21.65 17.86 -19.70
CA HIS A 68 20.96 18.57 -18.61
C HIS A 68 20.55 19.98 -19.02
N ASP A 69 21.33 20.69 -19.82
CA ASP A 69 20.92 21.98 -20.35
C ASP A 69 19.73 21.81 -21.28
N LEU A 70 19.74 20.76 -22.13
CA LEU A 70 18.60 20.43 -22.96
C LEU A 70 17.35 20.11 -22.12
N TRP A 71 17.48 19.33 -21.03
CA TRP A 71 16.39 19.12 -20.08
C TRP A 71 15.88 20.45 -19.49
N ARG A 72 16.76 21.34 -19.05
CA ARG A 72 16.37 22.63 -18.47
C ARG A 72 15.59 23.52 -19.43
N LEU A 73 15.90 23.49 -20.72
CA LEU A 73 15.18 24.27 -21.73
C LEU A 73 13.71 23.87 -21.86
N PHE A 74 13.40 22.59 -21.61
CA PHE A 74 12.04 22.05 -21.66
C PHE A 74 11.49 21.74 -20.27
N LEU A 75 11.98 22.40 -19.22
CA LEU A 75 11.47 22.17 -17.87
C LEU A 75 10.01 22.63 -17.77
N VAL A 76 9.16 21.81 -17.16
CA VAL A 76 7.78 22.21 -16.85
C VAL A 76 7.82 23.30 -15.77
N PRO A 77 7.08 24.42 -15.88
CA PRO A 77 7.19 25.57 -14.97
C PRO A 77 6.97 25.25 -13.48
N SER A 78 6.19 24.21 -13.17
CA SER A 78 5.91 23.75 -11.81
C SER A 78 6.94 22.75 -11.27
N SER A 79 7.96 22.39 -12.07
CA SER A 79 8.95 21.40 -11.70
C SER A 79 10.12 22.00 -10.93
N HIS A 80 10.65 21.24 -9.97
CA HIS A 80 11.92 21.59 -9.33
C HIS A 80 13.09 21.36 -10.28
N TYR A 81 14.23 21.97 -9.96
CA TYR A 81 15.45 21.85 -10.74
C TYR A 81 15.83 20.38 -11.00
N PRO A 82 16.16 20.01 -12.25
CA PRO A 82 16.38 18.62 -12.63
C PRO A 82 17.61 18.05 -11.91
N GLN A 83 17.39 16.96 -11.16
CA GLN A 83 18.46 16.20 -10.53
C GLN A 83 18.72 14.92 -11.33
N SER A 84 19.98 14.47 -11.41
CA SER A 84 20.31 13.23 -12.14
C SER A 84 19.57 11.99 -11.59
N SER A 85 19.22 11.99 -10.29
CA SER A 85 18.39 10.97 -9.65
C SER A 85 16.94 10.92 -10.17
N MET A 86 16.46 11.99 -10.80
CA MET A 86 15.12 12.11 -11.38
C MET A 86 15.06 11.71 -12.86
N SER A 87 16.20 11.39 -13.49
CA SER A 87 16.27 11.05 -14.92
C SER A 87 15.39 9.85 -15.32
N ILE A 88 15.09 8.95 -14.38
CA ILE A 88 14.13 7.85 -14.57
C ILE A 88 12.72 8.35 -14.96
N ILE A 89 12.35 9.55 -14.53
CA ILE A 89 11.05 10.16 -14.82
C ILE A 89 10.93 10.46 -16.32
N LEU A 90 12.03 10.77 -17.00
CA LEU A 90 12.03 11.09 -18.42
C LEU A 90 11.61 9.88 -19.27
N ASP A 91 12.15 8.70 -18.97
CA ASP A 91 11.80 7.47 -19.71
C ASP A 91 10.45 6.89 -19.24
N THR A 92 9.97 7.21 -18.03
CA THR A 92 8.72 6.66 -17.49
C THR A 92 7.50 7.54 -17.78
N TYR A 93 7.54 8.80 -17.36
CA TYR A 93 6.47 9.78 -17.53
C TYR A 93 7.02 11.22 -17.53
N PRO A 94 7.53 11.70 -18.68
CA PRO A 94 8.23 12.98 -18.75
C PRO A 94 7.35 14.18 -18.44
N ALA A 95 6.02 14.12 -18.65
CA ALA A 95 5.10 15.25 -18.53
C ALA A 95 5.15 16.01 -17.18
N SER A 96 5.67 15.37 -16.13
CA SER A 96 5.84 15.97 -14.80
C SER A 96 7.10 16.83 -14.62
N THR A 97 8.08 16.68 -15.52
CA THR A 97 9.41 17.32 -15.39
C THR A 97 9.99 17.84 -16.70
N PHE A 98 9.46 17.43 -17.85
CA PHE A 98 9.97 17.74 -19.17
C PHE A 98 8.80 17.86 -20.16
N ASN A 99 8.70 19.02 -20.83
CA ASN A 99 7.72 19.28 -21.87
C ASN A 99 8.12 18.56 -23.17
N TYR A 100 7.94 17.24 -23.16
CA TYR A 100 8.30 16.37 -24.27
C TYR A 100 7.52 16.68 -25.56
N ILE A 101 6.30 17.22 -25.46
CA ILE A 101 5.49 17.64 -26.61
C ILE A 101 6.19 18.78 -27.35
N GLN A 102 6.52 19.87 -26.62
CA GLN A 102 7.25 21.01 -27.19
C GLN A 102 8.63 20.59 -27.73
N PHE A 103 9.29 19.65 -27.05
CA PHE A 103 10.56 19.09 -27.53
C PHE A 103 10.40 18.32 -28.86
N GLY A 104 9.33 17.52 -28.99
CA GLY A 104 8.98 16.80 -30.22
C GLY A 104 8.62 17.75 -31.36
N GLU A 105 7.80 18.76 -31.09
CA GLU A 105 7.42 19.80 -32.07
C GLU A 105 8.65 20.53 -32.62
N MET A 106 9.57 20.94 -31.73
CA MET A 106 10.81 21.60 -32.15
C MET A 106 11.70 20.71 -33.02
N LEU A 107 11.67 19.39 -32.79
CA LEU A 107 12.47 18.42 -33.53
C LEU A 107 11.74 17.83 -34.76
N ASN A 108 10.48 18.22 -34.99
CA ASN A 108 9.60 17.61 -35.98
C ASN A 108 9.51 16.07 -35.82
N VAL A 109 9.37 15.62 -34.58
CA VAL A 109 9.17 14.22 -34.22
C VAL A 109 7.74 14.03 -33.76
N GLU A 110 6.97 13.33 -34.58
CA GLU A 110 5.65 12.86 -34.22
C GLU A 110 5.75 11.75 -33.17
N HIS A 111 4.79 11.72 -32.26
CA HIS A 111 4.65 10.67 -31.25
C HIS A 111 5.87 10.41 -30.36
N ILE A 112 6.52 11.48 -29.88
CA ILE A 112 7.70 11.37 -29.02
C ILE A 112 7.42 10.62 -27.69
N GLU A 113 6.16 10.51 -27.28
CA GLU A 113 5.72 9.64 -26.18
C GLU A 113 6.06 8.16 -26.40
N HIS A 114 6.24 7.69 -27.64
CA HIS A 114 6.64 6.31 -27.95
C HIS A 114 8.07 5.98 -27.49
N LEU A 115 8.89 7.01 -27.19
CA LEU A 115 10.22 6.84 -26.60
C LEU A 115 10.18 6.68 -25.07
N THR A 116 8.98 6.55 -24.49
CA THR A 116 8.74 6.48 -23.04
C THR A 116 7.85 5.29 -22.68
N LEU A 117 7.62 5.06 -21.38
CA LEU A 117 6.72 4.01 -20.88
C LEU A 117 5.23 4.42 -20.85
N ILE A 118 4.86 5.59 -21.39
CA ILE A 118 3.46 6.01 -21.52
C ILE A 118 2.59 4.96 -22.23
N PRO A 119 3.01 4.31 -23.34
CA PRO A 119 2.22 3.27 -24.00
C PRO A 119 1.87 2.10 -23.07
N VAL A 120 2.76 1.76 -22.13
CA VAL A 120 2.54 0.70 -21.14
C VAL A 120 1.40 1.08 -20.20
N PHE A 121 1.40 2.31 -19.68
CA PHE A 121 0.35 2.81 -18.78
C PHE A 121 -1.01 2.86 -19.49
N LYS A 122 -1.05 3.37 -20.73
CA LYS A 122 -2.27 3.41 -21.55
C LYS A 122 -2.85 2.01 -21.76
N LYS A 123 -2.02 1.01 -22.04
CA LYS A 123 -2.47 -0.39 -22.24
C LYS A 123 -3.12 -1.02 -21.02
N ILE A 124 -2.70 -0.65 -19.81
CA ILE A 124 -3.33 -1.12 -18.56
C ILE A 124 -4.43 -0.17 -18.04
N GLY A 125 -4.87 0.77 -18.88
CA GLY A 125 -5.99 1.67 -18.60
C GLY A 125 -5.67 2.71 -17.52
N ILE A 126 -4.43 3.16 -17.43
CA ILE A 126 -4.03 4.26 -16.54
C ILE A 126 -3.94 5.54 -17.35
N THR A 127 -4.68 6.57 -16.92
CA THR A 127 -4.68 7.88 -17.58
C THR A 127 -3.48 8.73 -17.18
N ASP A 128 -3.13 9.73 -17.99
CA ASP A 128 -1.97 10.61 -17.74
C ASP A 128 -1.99 11.27 -16.34
N THR A 129 -3.18 11.62 -15.85
CA THR A 129 -3.36 12.23 -14.51
C THR A 129 -3.12 11.25 -13.35
N GLU A 130 -3.16 9.95 -13.62
CA GLU A 130 -3.09 8.88 -12.63
C GLU A 130 -1.70 8.24 -12.54
N ILE A 131 -0.88 8.35 -13.59
CA ILE A 131 0.43 7.68 -13.71
C ILE A 131 1.31 7.90 -12.48
N LEU A 132 1.48 9.16 -12.04
CA LEU A 132 2.31 9.51 -10.88
C LEU A 132 1.82 8.89 -9.56
N LYS A 133 0.51 8.68 -9.42
CA LYS A 133 -0.11 8.11 -8.22
C LYS A 133 -0.14 6.58 -8.28
N SER A 134 -0.14 6.01 -9.49
CA SER A 134 -0.43 4.59 -9.72
C SER A 134 0.59 3.63 -9.11
N ARG A 135 1.87 3.99 -9.15
CA ARG A 135 3.00 3.09 -8.84
C ARG A 135 2.91 1.73 -9.58
N ALA A 136 2.24 1.69 -10.74
CA ALA A 136 1.98 0.43 -11.45
C ALA A 136 3.27 -0.28 -11.92
N LEU A 137 4.34 0.48 -12.15
CA LEU A 137 5.69 0.02 -12.50
C LEU A 137 6.69 0.08 -11.33
N GLY A 138 6.21 0.17 -10.09
CA GLY A 138 7.03 0.35 -8.90
C GLY A 138 8.11 -0.73 -8.76
N GLY A 139 9.38 -0.35 -8.84
CA GLY A 139 10.50 -1.30 -8.75
C GLY A 139 10.70 -2.18 -9.98
N MET A 140 9.96 -1.94 -11.08
CA MET A 140 10.18 -2.62 -12.36
C MET A 140 11.14 -1.88 -13.29
N ILE A 141 11.51 -0.65 -12.97
CA ILE A 141 12.37 0.22 -13.78
C ILE A 141 13.68 0.48 -13.07
N GLU A 142 14.77 0.33 -13.81
CA GLU A 142 16.14 0.51 -13.32
C GLU A 142 16.52 1.98 -13.19
N LYS A 143 17.41 2.26 -12.23
CA LYS A 143 17.95 3.61 -12.00
C LYS A 143 19.23 3.89 -12.79
N HIS A 144 19.82 2.86 -13.39
CA HIS A 144 21.07 2.93 -14.13
C HIS A 144 20.84 2.36 -15.53
N ARG A 145 21.61 2.87 -16.48
CA ARG A 145 21.51 2.51 -17.89
C ARG A 145 22.08 1.11 -18.10
N LYS A 146 21.23 0.21 -18.56
CA LYS A 146 21.68 -1.04 -19.20
C LYS A 146 22.01 -0.80 -20.67
N TYR A 147 23.03 -1.49 -21.19
CA TYR A 147 23.44 -1.38 -22.59
C TYR A 147 23.93 -2.71 -23.18
N CYS A 148 23.81 -2.82 -24.51
CA CYS A 148 24.44 -3.88 -25.30
C CYS A 148 25.61 -3.31 -26.10
N PRO A 149 26.86 -3.79 -25.92
CA PRO A 149 28.02 -3.27 -26.66
C PRO A 149 27.90 -3.45 -28.18
N LYS A 150 27.31 -4.57 -28.62
CA LYS A 150 27.10 -4.86 -30.04
C LYS A 150 26.10 -3.89 -30.68
N CYS A 151 24.95 -3.64 -30.06
CA CYS A 151 24.01 -2.63 -30.55
C CYS A 151 24.62 -1.22 -30.58
N LEU A 152 25.41 -0.86 -29.56
CA LEU A 152 26.09 0.44 -29.53
C LEU A 152 27.07 0.59 -30.70
N LYS A 153 27.81 -0.48 -31.03
CA LYS A 153 28.71 -0.51 -32.18
C LYS A 153 27.98 -0.29 -33.51
N GLU A 154 26.75 -0.80 -33.62
CA GLU A 154 25.97 -0.75 -34.86
C GLU A 154 25.26 0.60 -35.06
N ASN A 155 24.66 1.18 -34.03
CA ASN A 155 23.68 2.25 -34.21
C ASN A 155 23.72 3.37 -33.15
N ASP A 156 24.68 3.35 -32.20
CA ASP A 156 24.88 4.37 -31.15
C ASP A 156 23.60 4.87 -30.45
N PHE A 157 22.75 3.94 -30.00
CA PHE A 157 21.50 4.25 -29.28
C PHE A 157 21.23 3.30 -28.10
N TYR A 158 20.32 3.72 -27.21
CA TYR A 158 19.85 2.90 -26.08
C TYR A 158 18.39 2.53 -26.25
N LYS A 159 18.04 1.24 -26.12
CA LYS A 159 16.64 0.81 -26.14
C LYS A 159 15.91 1.13 -24.83
N LEU A 160 14.64 1.49 -24.95
CA LEU A 160 13.74 1.71 -23.82
C LEU A 160 13.51 0.45 -22.98
N MET A 161 13.31 -0.69 -23.64
CA MET A 161 13.09 -1.98 -22.97
C MET A 161 14.24 -2.38 -22.04
N TRP A 162 15.46 -1.91 -22.28
CA TRP A 162 16.61 -2.20 -21.42
C TRP A 162 16.52 -1.53 -20.04
N GLN A 163 15.65 -0.53 -19.86
CA GLN A 163 15.43 0.09 -18.54
C GLN A 163 14.50 -0.74 -17.64
N VAL A 164 13.93 -1.82 -18.17
CA VAL A 164 13.11 -2.74 -17.39
C VAL A 164 14.02 -3.68 -16.59
N ALA A 165 13.72 -3.84 -15.29
CA ALA A 165 14.51 -4.63 -14.36
C ALA A 165 14.59 -6.12 -14.74
N GLU A 166 13.48 -6.70 -15.22
CA GLU A 166 13.44 -8.10 -15.64
C GLU A 166 14.14 -8.38 -16.99
N VAL A 167 14.39 -7.34 -17.80
CA VAL A 167 15.12 -7.47 -19.07
C VAL A 167 16.62 -7.42 -18.76
N LYS A 168 17.28 -8.57 -18.96
CA LYS A 168 18.71 -8.77 -18.66
C LYS A 168 19.55 -9.09 -19.89
N TRP A 169 18.91 -9.22 -21.06
CA TRP A 169 19.54 -9.67 -22.29
C TRP A 169 19.11 -8.78 -23.45
N CYS A 170 19.99 -8.67 -24.45
CA CYS A 170 19.66 -8.05 -25.71
C CYS A 170 18.82 -9.01 -26.56
N ASP A 171 17.70 -8.52 -27.09
CA ASP A 171 16.79 -9.21 -27.99
C ASP A 171 17.35 -9.41 -29.41
N ILE A 172 18.38 -8.65 -29.80
CA ILE A 172 19.02 -8.75 -31.12
C ILE A 172 20.23 -9.70 -31.06
N HIS A 173 21.18 -9.41 -30.16
CA HIS A 173 22.47 -10.12 -30.14
C HIS A 173 22.54 -11.28 -29.16
N CYS A 174 21.47 -11.53 -28.39
CA CYS A 174 21.41 -12.61 -27.39
C CYS A 174 22.57 -12.58 -26.39
N VAL A 175 22.99 -11.39 -25.95
CA VAL A 175 24.05 -11.19 -24.94
C VAL A 175 23.48 -10.60 -23.65
N THR A 176 24.13 -10.83 -22.52
CA THR A 176 23.79 -10.16 -21.26
C THR A 176 24.02 -8.64 -21.38
N LEU A 177 23.06 -7.85 -20.92
CA LEU A 177 23.20 -6.39 -20.85
C LEU A 177 24.16 -6.01 -19.72
N LEU A 178 24.97 -4.98 -19.97
CA LEU A 178 25.91 -4.43 -19.00
C LEU A 178 25.34 -3.15 -18.37
N GLU A 179 25.69 -2.89 -17.11
CA GLU A 179 25.25 -1.69 -16.36
C GLU A 179 26.42 -0.79 -15.96
N GLU A 180 27.65 -1.29 -16.10
CA GLU A 180 28.90 -0.67 -15.63
C GLU A 180 29.88 -0.52 -16.81
N CYS A 181 30.72 0.53 -16.85
CA CYS A 181 31.81 0.61 -17.84
C CYS A 181 32.81 -0.51 -17.55
N TRP A 182 33.23 -1.20 -18.59
CA TRP A 182 34.20 -2.29 -18.51
C TRP A 182 35.60 -1.82 -18.04
N ASN A 183 35.94 -0.55 -18.24
CA ASN A 183 37.22 0.04 -17.86
C ASN A 183 37.24 0.60 -16.42
N CYS A 184 36.24 1.41 -16.03
CA CYS A 184 36.24 2.07 -14.71
C CYS A 184 35.23 1.49 -13.70
N HIS A 185 34.45 0.48 -14.10
CA HIS A 185 33.46 -0.23 -13.27
C HIS A 185 32.39 0.64 -12.61
N LYS A 186 32.23 1.90 -13.05
CA LYS A 186 31.18 2.79 -12.58
C LYS A 186 29.89 2.50 -13.35
N ARG A 187 28.76 2.54 -12.64
CA ARG A 187 27.43 2.37 -13.23
C ARG A 187 27.06 3.53 -14.13
N ILE A 188 26.52 3.24 -15.30
CA ILE A 188 26.18 4.26 -16.27
C ILE A 188 24.87 4.96 -15.83
N PRO A 189 24.87 6.29 -15.64
CA PRO A 189 23.64 7.01 -15.33
C PRO A 189 22.68 7.01 -16.52
N LEU A 190 21.37 7.13 -16.28
CA LEU A 190 20.40 7.23 -17.36
C LEU A 190 20.66 8.46 -18.22
N LEU A 191 20.72 9.65 -17.60
CA LEU A 191 21.06 10.88 -18.31
C LEU A 191 22.40 11.43 -17.78
N PRO A 192 23.51 11.28 -18.53
CA PRO A 192 24.80 11.85 -18.13
C PRO A 192 24.83 13.37 -18.33
N SER A 193 25.43 14.11 -17.39
CA SER A 193 25.63 15.57 -17.52
C SER A 193 26.68 15.93 -18.55
N ALA A 194 27.73 15.13 -18.65
CA ALA A 194 28.75 15.20 -19.69
C ALA A 194 28.93 13.79 -20.23
N GLY A 195 29.03 13.65 -21.55
CA GLY A 195 29.20 12.36 -22.20
C GLY A 195 28.38 12.21 -23.46
N GLN A 196 28.73 11.20 -24.23
CA GLN A 196 28.09 10.84 -25.49
C GLN A 196 27.43 9.47 -25.32
N VAL A 197 26.41 9.18 -26.13
CA VAL A 197 25.93 7.81 -26.28
C VAL A 197 27.11 6.92 -26.68
N GLY A 198 27.13 5.69 -26.16
CA GLY A 198 28.23 4.78 -26.37
C GLY A 198 29.53 5.07 -25.61
N LYS A 199 29.63 6.16 -24.84
CA LYS A 199 30.80 6.48 -24.02
C LYS A 199 30.50 6.52 -22.53
N CYS A 200 31.46 6.09 -21.72
CA CYS A 200 31.37 6.22 -20.28
C CYS A 200 31.49 7.70 -19.85
N PRO A 201 30.57 8.24 -19.04
CA PRO A 201 30.64 9.64 -18.61
C PRO A 201 31.70 9.92 -17.55
N TYR A 202 32.44 8.90 -17.10
CA TYR A 202 33.44 9.02 -16.04
C TYR A 202 34.88 8.88 -16.52
N CYS A 203 35.12 8.04 -17.52
CA CYS A 203 36.46 7.76 -18.06
C CYS A 203 36.51 7.81 -19.59
N GLU A 204 35.40 8.18 -20.23
CA GLU A 204 35.26 8.34 -21.68
C GLU A 204 35.53 7.07 -22.53
N CYS A 205 35.72 5.92 -21.86
CA CYS A 205 35.82 4.59 -22.46
C CYS A 205 34.68 4.36 -23.47
N ASN A 206 34.99 3.78 -24.64
CA ASN A 206 33.97 3.35 -25.57
C ASN A 206 33.29 2.09 -25.02
N LEU A 207 32.00 2.20 -24.71
CA LEU A 207 31.20 1.11 -24.16
C LEU A 207 30.96 -0.01 -25.17
N ALA A 208 31.09 0.27 -26.48
CA ALA A 208 30.96 -0.72 -27.55
C ALA A 208 32.11 -1.74 -27.58
N GLU A 209 33.24 -1.44 -26.94
CA GLU A 209 34.41 -2.33 -26.86
C GLU A 209 34.28 -3.39 -25.76
N ALA A 210 33.25 -3.29 -24.91
CA ALA A 210 33.05 -4.24 -23.84
C ALA A 210 32.77 -5.66 -24.38
N THR A 211 33.47 -6.65 -23.83
CA THR A 211 33.21 -8.06 -24.14
C THR A 211 31.95 -8.55 -23.42
N THR A 212 31.08 -9.27 -24.12
CA THR A 212 29.87 -9.87 -23.55
C THR A 212 29.75 -11.35 -23.89
N LYS A 213 29.17 -12.12 -22.96
CA LYS A 213 28.90 -13.54 -23.17
C LYS A 213 27.59 -13.71 -23.94
N HIS A 214 27.63 -14.56 -24.96
CA HIS A 214 26.41 -15.03 -25.62
C HIS A 214 25.60 -15.89 -24.65
N VAL A 215 24.29 -15.77 -24.69
CA VAL A 215 23.37 -16.44 -23.78
C VAL A 215 22.32 -17.16 -24.61
N ASN A 216 22.11 -18.45 -24.32
CA ASN A 216 20.96 -19.15 -24.85
C ASN A 216 19.67 -18.58 -24.19
N ILE A 217 18.81 -17.99 -25.01
CA ILE A 217 17.53 -17.43 -24.60
C ILE A 217 16.52 -18.57 -24.61
N GLY A 218 16.34 -19.25 -23.47
CA GLY A 218 15.27 -20.24 -23.32
C GLY A 218 13.88 -19.60 -23.31
N GLU A 219 12.83 -20.41 -23.49
CA GLU A 219 11.43 -19.99 -23.63
C GLU A 219 10.95 -18.94 -22.61
N LYS A 220 11.29 -19.14 -21.32
CA LYS A 220 10.93 -18.19 -20.26
C LYS A 220 11.51 -16.79 -20.48
N LYS A 221 12.74 -16.71 -21.01
CA LYS A 221 13.41 -15.44 -21.29
C LYS A 221 12.84 -14.79 -22.53
N GLU A 222 12.54 -15.56 -23.58
CA GLU A 222 11.84 -15.08 -24.77
C GLU A 222 10.47 -14.54 -24.43
N ARG A 223 9.77 -15.19 -23.49
CA ARG A 223 8.47 -14.72 -23.01
C ARG A 223 8.54 -13.32 -22.40
N ILE A 224 9.56 -13.05 -21.59
CA ILE A 224 9.79 -11.70 -21.01
C ILE A 224 9.99 -10.66 -22.13
N LEU A 225 10.84 -10.96 -23.11
CA LEU A 225 11.12 -10.03 -24.21
C LEU A 225 9.85 -9.76 -25.04
N ARG A 226 9.10 -10.81 -25.37
CA ARG A 226 7.81 -10.69 -26.09
C ARG A 226 6.78 -9.86 -25.33
N ASP A 227 6.64 -10.09 -24.01
CA ASP A 227 5.70 -9.33 -23.19
C ASP A 227 6.02 -7.83 -23.23
N TRP A 228 7.29 -7.44 -23.10
CA TRP A 228 7.68 -6.03 -23.14
C TRP A 228 7.63 -5.41 -24.53
N GLN A 229 7.98 -6.16 -25.57
CA GLN A 229 7.79 -5.71 -26.95
C GLN A 229 6.31 -5.41 -27.22
N TYR A 230 5.39 -6.26 -26.73
CA TYR A 230 3.95 -6.01 -26.80
C TYR A 230 3.56 -4.73 -26.05
N LEU A 231 3.98 -4.60 -24.79
CA LEU A 231 3.61 -3.46 -23.94
C LEU A 231 4.14 -2.12 -24.45
N LEU A 232 5.33 -2.12 -25.05
CA LEU A 232 5.97 -0.92 -25.57
C LEU A 232 5.46 -0.52 -26.97
N ASN A 233 4.95 -1.48 -27.75
CA ASN A 233 4.46 -1.19 -29.09
C ASN A 233 3.10 -0.45 -29.03
N PRO A 234 3.02 0.82 -29.48
CA PRO A 234 1.78 1.60 -29.42
C PRO A 234 0.64 0.99 -30.24
N GLU A 235 0.96 0.30 -31.35
CA GLU A 235 -0.02 -0.30 -32.27
C GLU A 235 -0.73 -1.53 -31.67
N MET A 236 -0.15 -2.16 -30.64
CA MET A 236 -0.77 -3.32 -30.00
C MET A 236 -1.93 -2.89 -29.11
N PRO A 237 -3.05 -3.64 -29.09
CA PRO A 237 -4.22 -3.28 -28.30
C PRO A 237 -3.93 -3.32 -26.80
N GLY A 238 -4.69 -2.53 -26.05
CA GLY A 238 -4.69 -2.53 -24.60
C GLY A 238 -6.08 -2.76 -24.04
N LEU A 239 -6.28 -2.34 -22.79
CA LEU A 239 -7.58 -2.35 -22.16
C LEU A 239 -8.55 -1.42 -22.92
N THR A 240 -9.64 -1.98 -23.43
CA THR A 240 -10.73 -1.22 -24.06
C THR A 240 -11.71 -0.74 -22.98
N PRO A 241 -11.97 0.57 -22.82
CA PRO A 241 -12.88 1.06 -21.78
C PRO A 241 -14.29 0.44 -21.87
N ALA A 242 -14.90 0.17 -20.72
CA ALA A 242 -16.29 -0.29 -20.62
C ALA A 242 -17.14 0.76 -19.88
N ASP A 243 -18.34 1.07 -20.40
CA ASP A 243 -19.18 2.18 -19.94
C ASP A 243 -19.53 2.15 -18.44
N ASN A 244 -19.59 0.95 -17.85
CA ASN A 244 -20.07 0.74 -16.48
C ASN A 244 -18.98 0.33 -15.47
N LEU A 245 -17.71 0.28 -15.89
CA LEU A 245 -16.60 -0.17 -15.06
C LEU A 245 -15.44 0.82 -15.12
N SER A 246 -14.78 1.08 -13.98
CA SER A 246 -13.50 1.76 -14.06
C SER A 246 -12.44 0.83 -14.68
N ASN A 247 -11.45 1.39 -15.37
CA ASN A 247 -10.38 0.63 -16.00
C ASN A 247 -9.72 -0.39 -15.04
N GLN A 248 -9.51 0.00 -13.78
CA GLN A 248 -8.93 -0.89 -12.77
C GLN A 248 -9.89 -2.01 -12.34
N GLN A 249 -11.20 -1.78 -12.33
CA GLN A 249 -12.17 -2.87 -12.12
C GLN A 249 -12.15 -3.84 -13.29
N GLN A 250 -12.16 -3.32 -14.51
CA GLN A 250 -12.16 -4.12 -15.72
C GLN A 250 -10.90 -4.98 -15.82
N LEU A 251 -9.72 -4.38 -15.60
CA LEU A 251 -8.45 -5.11 -15.55
C LEU A 251 -8.47 -6.22 -14.48
N ALA A 252 -9.00 -5.93 -13.29
CA ALA A 252 -9.12 -6.93 -12.24
C ALA A 252 -10.10 -8.07 -12.61
N ILE A 253 -11.20 -7.77 -13.30
CA ILE A 253 -12.17 -8.76 -13.77
C ILE A 253 -11.55 -9.64 -14.86
N LEU A 254 -10.81 -9.06 -15.81
CA LEU A 254 -10.07 -9.80 -16.83
C LEU A 254 -9.05 -10.76 -16.21
N ILE A 255 -8.32 -10.32 -15.18
CA ILE A 255 -7.39 -11.19 -14.44
C ILE A 255 -8.14 -12.36 -13.79
N ILE A 256 -9.32 -12.12 -13.20
CA ILE A 256 -10.13 -13.19 -12.59
C ILE A 256 -10.63 -14.16 -13.67
N LEU A 257 -11.06 -13.66 -14.83
CA LEU A 257 -11.51 -14.47 -15.95
C LEU A 257 -10.37 -15.36 -16.48
N ALA A 258 -9.19 -14.78 -16.71
CA ALA A 258 -7.98 -15.50 -17.11
C ALA A 258 -7.61 -16.63 -16.13
N LEU A 259 -7.73 -16.37 -14.82
CA LEU A 259 -7.49 -17.36 -13.77
C LEU A 259 -8.54 -18.48 -13.75
N GLN A 260 -9.80 -18.21 -14.11
CA GLN A 260 -10.87 -19.22 -14.09
C GLN A 260 -10.89 -20.12 -15.33
N ASN A 261 -10.45 -19.60 -16.47
CA ASN A 261 -10.33 -20.39 -17.69
C ASN A 261 -9.19 -21.42 -17.62
N ASN A 262 -8.29 -21.28 -16.66
CA ASN A 262 -7.26 -22.27 -16.38
C ASN A 262 -7.77 -23.29 -15.35
N SER A 263 -7.69 -24.58 -15.67
CA SER A 263 -8.25 -25.68 -14.87
C SER A 263 -7.56 -25.87 -13.50
N GLU A 264 -6.39 -25.25 -13.30
CA GLU A 264 -5.67 -25.32 -12.03
C GLU A 264 -6.27 -24.37 -10.98
N LYS A 265 -6.40 -24.85 -9.73
CA LYS A 265 -6.93 -24.08 -8.60
C LYS A 265 -5.96 -22.97 -8.14
N ILE A 266 -5.68 -21.98 -8.99
CA ILE A 266 -4.89 -20.83 -8.61
C ILE A 266 -5.75 -19.92 -7.73
N LYS A 267 -5.22 -19.61 -6.54
CA LYS A 267 -5.92 -18.75 -5.58
C LYS A 267 -5.90 -17.31 -6.07
N ILE A 268 -7.09 -16.76 -6.33
CA ILE A 268 -7.25 -15.34 -6.70
C ILE A 268 -6.70 -14.46 -5.55
N PRO A 269 -5.75 -13.54 -5.82
CA PRO A 269 -5.27 -12.62 -4.81
C PRO A 269 -6.39 -11.73 -4.27
N THR A 270 -6.44 -11.55 -2.95
CA THR A 270 -7.47 -10.73 -2.29
C THR A 270 -7.49 -9.29 -2.81
N SER A 271 -6.32 -8.74 -3.20
CA SER A 271 -6.22 -7.41 -3.81
C SER A 271 -7.01 -7.30 -5.12
N ILE A 272 -6.88 -8.28 -6.01
CA ILE A 272 -7.60 -8.32 -7.29
C ILE A 272 -9.11 -8.40 -7.07
N MET A 273 -9.55 -9.29 -6.18
CA MET A 273 -10.97 -9.43 -5.83
C MET A 273 -11.55 -8.15 -5.20
N GLN A 274 -10.75 -7.44 -4.39
CA GLN A 274 -11.15 -6.16 -3.81
C GLN A 274 -11.23 -5.04 -4.86
N SER A 275 -10.28 -4.99 -5.81
CA SER A 275 -10.29 -4.04 -6.93
C SER A 275 -11.50 -4.26 -7.83
N ALA A 276 -11.78 -5.51 -8.22
CA ALA A 276 -12.95 -5.84 -9.02
C ALA A 276 -14.27 -5.36 -8.36
N ARG A 277 -14.37 -5.52 -7.04
CA ARG A 277 -15.57 -5.16 -6.24
C ARG A 277 -15.60 -3.74 -5.71
N LYS A 278 -14.66 -2.86 -6.05
CA LYS A 278 -14.52 -1.51 -5.45
C LYS A 278 -14.65 -1.50 -3.92
N SER A 279 -14.14 -2.54 -3.25
CA SER A 279 -14.30 -2.72 -1.80
C SER A 279 -13.22 -2.03 -0.96
N ARG A 280 -12.27 -1.34 -1.61
CA ARG A 280 -11.23 -0.54 -0.94
C ARG A 280 -11.70 0.91 -0.78
N VAL A 281 -11.31 1.51 0.33
CA VAL A 281 -11.54 2.95 0.61
C VAL A 281 -10.77 3.83 -0.39
N TYR A 282 -9.60 3.35 -0.85
CA TYR A 282 -8.77 4.03 -1.81
C TYR A 282 -8.62 3.18 -3.07
N GLU A 283 -8.72 3.82 -4.24
CA GLU A 283 -8.39 3.18 -5.50
C GLU A 283 -6.90 2.79 -5.50
N SER A 284 -6.65 1.50 -5.73
CA SER A 284 -5.31 0.96 -5.85
C SER A 284 -5.15 0.35 -7.23
N TYR A 285 -4.09 0.72 -7.92
CA TYR A 285 -3.79 0.23 -9.25
C TYR A 285 -3.21 -1.17 -9.19
N THR A 286 -3.53 -2.00 -10.18
CA THR A 286 -2.93 -3.31 -10.30
C THR A 286 -1.47 -3.15 -10.73
N HIS A 287 -0.56 -3.71 -9.95
CA HIS A 287 0.86 -3.67 -10.27
C HIS A 287 1.15 -4.54 -11.49
N LEU A 288 1.89 -4.01 -12.49
CA LEU A 288 2.14 -4.72 -13.74
C LEU A 288 2.90 -6.03 -13.51
N ALA A 289 3.85 -6.06 -12.55
CA ALA A 289 4.54 -7.31 -12.20
C ALA A 289 3.59 -8.42 -11.75
N LEU A 290 2.50 -8.08 -11.04
CA LEU A 290 1.49 -9.06 -10.61
C LEU A 290 0.66 -9.55 -11.80
N LEU A 291 0.30 -8.65 -12.71
CA LEU A 291 -0.38 -9.03 -13.96
C LEU A 291 0.48 -10.01 -14.76
N LEU A 292 1.73 -9.63 -15.05
CA LEU A 292 2.65 -10.46 -15.82
C LEU A 292 2.95 -11.80 -15.15
N SER A 293 3.12 -11.84 -13.82
CA SER A 293 3.32 -13.11 -13.11
C SER A 293 2.11 -14.03 -13.28
N ILE A 294 0.89 -13.50 -13.07
CA ILE A 294 -0.32 -14.29 -13.23
C ILE A 294 -0.45 -14.82 -14.66
N LEU A 295 -0.28 -13.97 -15.68
CA LEU A 295 -0.42 -14.38 -17.07
C LEU A 295 0.60 -15.43 -17.50
N ARG A 296 1.84 -15.33 -16.99
CA ARG A 296 2.89 -16.34 -17.23
C ARG A 296 2.57 -17.65 -16.54
N ASP A 297 2.05 -17.61 -15.32
CA ASP A 297 1.64 -18.80 -14.57
C ASP A 297 0.47 -19.52 -15.25
N VAL A 298 -0.49 -18.78 -15.82
CA VAL A 298 -1.61 -19.36 -16.60
C VAL A 298 -1.30 -19.59 -18.09
N GLN A 299 -0.07 -19.29 -18.54
CA GLN A 299 0.38 -19.40 -19.93
C GLN A 299 -0.46 -18.64 -20.98
N ILE A 300 -1.09 -17.53 -20.61
CA ILE A 300 -1.88 -16.68 -21.53
C ILE A 300 -1.00 -15.54 -22.08
N SER A 301 -1.02 -15.29 -23.39
CA SER A 301 -0.31 -14.14 -23.99
C SER A 301 -0.97 -12.80 -23.64
N LEU A 302 -0.22 -11.68 -23.67
CA LEU A 302 -0.84 -10.36 -23.46
C LEU A 302 -1.88 -10.04 -24.54
N ASP A 303 -1.63 -10.47 -25.77
CA ASP A 303 -2.55 -10.32 -26.90
C ASP A 303 -3.88 -11.05 -26.63
N ASP A 304 -3.80 -12.34 -26.27
CA ASP A 304 -4.98 -13.14 -25.92
C ASP A 304 -5.70 -12.57 -24.70
N PHE A 305 -4.95 -12.10 -23.70
CA PHE A 305 -5.49 -11.51 -22.49
C PHE A 305 -6.34 -10.26 -22.77
N PHE A 306 -5.83 -9.32 -23.58
CA PHE A 306 -6.58 -8.11 -23.91
C PHE A 306 -7.73 -8.36 -24.90
N LYS A 307 -7.73 -9.49 -25.61
CA LYS A 307 -8.84 -9.95 -26.47
C LYS A 307 -9.98 -10.65 -25.72
N LEU A 308 -9.78 -11.00 -24.44
CA LEU A 308 -10.81 -11.66 -23.64
C LEU A 308 -12.09 -10.81 -23.56
N GLN A 309 -13.22 -11.43 -23.89
CA GLN A 309 -14.54 -10.81 -23.79
C GLN A 309 -15.13 -11.06 -22.40
N ILE A 310 -15.62 -10.00 -21.75
CA ILE A 310 -16.24 -10.08 -20.44
C ILE A 310 -17.76 -10.12 -20.63
N SER A 311 -18.42 -11.20 -20.25
CA SER A 311 -19.89 -11.26 -20.28
C SER A 311 -20.50 -10.46 -19.12
N GLU A 312 -21.66 -9.83 -19.36
CA GLU A 312 -22.40 -9.10 -18.31
C GLU A 312 -22.77 -9.99 -17.12
N GLU A 313 -23.11 -11.27 -17.38
CA GLU A 313 -23.38 -12.25 -16.34
C GLU A 313 -22.16 -12.47 -15.43
N PHE A 314 -20.96 -12.54 -16.02
CA PHE A 314 -19.73 -12.69 -15.26
C PHE A 314 -19.46 -11.47 -14.39
N VAL A 315 -19.62 -10.26 -14.94
CA VAL A 315 -19.53 -9.00 -14.18
C VAL A 315 -20.51 -9.02 -13.01
N TYR A 316 -21.78 -9.36 -13.28
CA TYR A 316 -22.81 -9.45 -12.25
C TYR A 316 -22.42 -10.43 -11.13
N ARG A 317 -21.91 -11.62 -11.45
CA ARG A 317 -21.45 -12.62 -10.45
C ARG A 317 -20.29 -12.14 -9.59
N ILE A 318 -19.38 -11.34 -10.15
CA ILE A 318 -18.22 -10.81 -9.41
C ILE A 318 -18.62 -9.64 -8.51
N LEU A 319 -19.43 -8.71 -9.04
CA LEU A 319 -19.88 -7.50 -8.35
C LEU A 319 -20.92 -7.79 -7.29
N THR A 320 -21.86 -8.70 -7.56
CA THR A 320 -22.78 -9.16 -6.54
C THR A 320 -22.01 -9.95 -5.49
N ARG A 321 -22.00 -9.43 -4.25
CA ARG A 321 -21.58 -10.27 -3.13
C ARG A 321 -22.53 -11.47 -3.14
N PRO A 322 -22.04 -12.73 -3.12
CA PRO A 322 -22.93 -13.84 -2.84
C PRO A 322 -23.67 -13.46 -1.56
N ALA A 323 -25.00 -13.39 -1.62
CA ALA A 323 -25.83 -13.01 -0.49
C ALA A 323 -25.24 -13.71 0.74
N LYS A 324 -24.81 -12.94 1.75
CA LYS A 324 -24.15 -13.53 2.94
C LYS A 324 -25.01 -14.71 3.32
N ILE A 325 -24.42 -15.91 3.50
CA ILE A 325 -25.17 -17.15 3.74
C ILE A 325 -26.31 -16.96 4.75
N ILE A 326 -26.10 -16.09 5.74
CA ILE A 326 -27.07 -15.55 6.70
C ILE A 326 -28.45 -15.16 6.09
N HIS A 327 -28.47 -14.50 4.93
CA HIS A 327 -29.70 -14.08 4.26
C HIS A 327 -30.44 -15.23 3.58
N ARG A 328 -29.76 -16.34 3.27
CA ARG A 328 -30.36 -17.56 2.71
C ARG A 328 -30.74 -18.57 3.80
N THR A 329 -30.34 -18.32 5.03
CA THR A 329 -30.62 -19.19 6.14
C THR A 329 -31.90 -18.80 6.87
N ALA A 330 -32.62 -19.81 7.35
CA ALA A 330 -33.88 -19.66 8.07
C ALA A 330 -33.84 -20.42 9.41
N CYS A 331 -34.77 -20.06 10.30
CA CYS A 331 -34.96 -20.81 11.54
C CYS A 331 -35.50 -22.21 11.24
N LEU A 332 -34.95 -23.24 11.90
CA LEU A 332 -35.38 -24.64 11.77
C LEU A 332 -36.36 -25.08 12.86
N THR A 333 -36.77 -24.16 13.74
CA THR A 333 -37.63 -24.44 14.89
C THR A 333 -39.11 -24.43 14.49
N PRO A 334 -39.83 -25.58 14.53
CA PRO A 334 -41.20 -25.68 13.97
C PRO A 334 -42.24 -24.77 14.63
N TRP A 335 -42.07 -24.45 15.92
CA TRP A 335 -42.99 -23.56 16.66
C TRP A 335 -42.62 -22.08 16.56
N CYS A 336 -41.57 -21.73 15.84
CA CYS A 336 -41.12 -20.36 15.70
C CYS A 336 -41.92 -19.63 14.61
N LYS A 337 -42.32 -18.37 14.86
CA LYS A 337 -42.94 -17.49 13.85
C LYS A 337 -42.06 -17.29 12.60
N GLY A 338 -40.75 -17.44 12.77
CA GLY A 338 -39.72 -17.38 11.74
C GLY A 338 -39.34 -18.72 11.11
N TYR A 339 -40.08 -19.80 11.38
CA TYR A 339 -39.79 -21.13 10.81
C TYR A 339 -39.74 -21.08 9.27
N LEU A 340 -38.61 -21.52 8.70
CA LEU A 340 -38.31 -21.50 7.26
C LEU A 340 -38.38 -20.11 6.58
N LYS A 341 -38.55 -19.03 7.35
CA LYS A 341 -38.48 -17.66 6.83
C LYS A 341 -37.04 -17.17 6.83
N THR A 342 -36.54 -16.77 5.67
CA THR A 342 -35.21 -16.18 5.53
C THR A 342 -35.13 -14.81 6.21
N GLY A 343 -33.95 -14.44 6.71
CA GLY A 343 -33.72 -13.13 7.33
C GLY A 343 -34.06 -13.04 8.82
N THR A 344 -34.65 -14.08 9.41
CA THR A 344 -34.93 -14.14 10.86
C THR A 344 -33.72 -14.52 11.70
N LEU A 345 -32.57 -14.82 11.08
CA LEU A 345 -31.33 -15.17 11.77
C LEU A 345 -30.38 -13.97 11.78
N GLN A 346 -29.99 -13.54 12.97
CA GLN A 346 -29.05 -12.45 13.17
C GLN A 346 -27.70 -12.99 13.66
N ARG A 347 -26.60 -12.47 13.11
CA ARG A 347 -25.25 -12.85 13.52
C ARG A 347 -24.95 -12.36 14.94
N THR A 348 -24.40 -13.24 15.77
CA THR A 348 -23.93 -12.91 17.12
C THR A 348 -22.51 -12.32 17.10
N ALA A 349 -22.04 -11.77 18.22
CA ALA A 349 -20.69 -11.25 18.35
C ALA A 349 -19.58 -12.31 18.16
N THR A 350 -19.88 -13.59 18.38
CA THR A 350 -18.93 -14.68 18.17
C THR A 350 -18.92 -15.09 16.70
N SER A 351 -17.80 -14.96 16.01
CA SER A 351 -17.70 -15.34 14.59
C SER A 351 -17.37 -16.82 14.39
N THR A 352 -16.53 -17.41 15.25
CA THR A 352 -15.99 -18.76 15.10
C THR A 352 -15.62 -19.38 16.45
N LYS A 353 -15.88 -20.68 16.65
CA LYS A 353 -15.26 -21.49 17.71
C LYS A 353 -15.05 -22.93 17.22
N MET A 354 -14.19 -23.65 17.92
CA MET A 354 -14.06 -25.11 17.78
C MET A 354 -15.11 -25.76 18.69
N ASP A 355 -15.76 -26.81 18.21
CA ASP A 355 -16.60 -27.67 19.04
C ASP A 355 -15.75 -28.67 19.86
N LYS A 356 -16.40 -29.54 20.63
CA LYS A 356 -15.70 -30.57 21.44
C LYS A 356 -15.02 -31.66 20.60
N ASN A 357 -15.44 -31.82 19.36
CA ASN A 357 -14.94 -32.82 18.42
C ASN A 357 -13.82 -32.25 17.52
N GLY A 358 -13.48 -30.96 17.68
CA GLY A 358 -12.50 -30.27 16.84
C GLY A 358 -13.07 -29.70 15.54
N GLU A 359 -14.38 -29.74 15.32
CA GLU A 359 -15.00 -29.10 14.15
C GLU A 359 -15.05 -27.58 14.33
N LYS A 360 -14.67 -26.86 13.28
CA LYS A 360 -14.75 -25.39 13.25
C LYS A 360 -16.17 -24.95 12.92
N LEU A 361 -16.86 -24.44 13.93
CA LEU A 361 -18.17 -23.82 13.79
C LEU A 361 -18.01 -22.35 13.40
N ASN A 362 -18.60 -21.97 12.27
CA ASN A 362 -18.55 -20.61 11.75
C ASN A 362 -19.94 -19.95 11.82
N TYR A 363 -19.96 -18.62 11.83
CA TYR A 363 -21.19 -17.82 11.71
C TYR A 363 -22.24 -18.17 12.77
N TYR A 364 -21.95 -17.85 14.02
CA TYR A 364 -22.93 -18.02 15.09
C TYR A 364 -24.07 -17.04 14.87
N MET A 365 -25.28 -17.56 14.88
CA MET A 365 -26.51 -16.83 14.61
C MET A 365 -27.52 -17.10 15.72
N VAL A 366 -28.47 -16.20 15.90
CA VAL A 366 -29.63 -16.37 16.77
C VAL A 366 -30.87 -16.00 16.01
N CYS A 367 -31.95 -16.78 16.18
CA CYS A 367 -33.24 -16.41 15.63
C CYS A 367 -33.84 -15.23 16.40
N THR A 368 -34.25 -14.18 15.69
CA THR A 368 -34.87 -12.97 16.25
C THR A 368 -36.28 -13.18 16.77
N GLU A 369 -36.88 -14.34 16.50
CA GLU A 369 -38.24 -14.68 16.93
C GLU A 369 -38.24 -15.63 18.15
N CYS A 370 -37.51 -16.75 18.10
CA CYS A 370 -37.51 -17.77 19.16
C CYS A 370 -36.24 -17.79 20.03
N GLY A 371 -35.21 -17.00 19.68
CA GLY A 371 -33.95 -16.98 20.42
C GLY A 371 -33.09 -18.25 20.32
N ILE A 372 -33.42 -19.20 19.43
CA ILE A 372 -32.60 -20.40 19.19
C ILE A 372 -31.29 -20.01 18.50
N GLU A 373 -30.19 -20.54 19.00
CA GLU A 373 -28.85 -20.31 18.47
C GLU A 373 -28.49 -21.36 17.42
N TYR A 374 -27.99 -20.88 16.29
CA TYR A 374 -27.54 -21.68 15.15
C TYR A 374 -26.08 -21.40 14.82
N CYS A 375 -25.45 -22.31 14.07
CA CYS A 375 -24.14 -22.12 13.47
C CYS A 375 -24.07 -22.86 12.13
N LEU A 376 -23.06 -22.54 11.33
CA LEU A 376 -22.72 -23.28 10.12
C LEU A 376 -21.60 -24.26 10.45
N SER A 377 -21.84 -25.55 10.22
CA SER A 377 -20.81 -26.59 10.32
C SER A 377 -20.41 -27.13 8.94
N GLY A 378 -19.17 -27.58 8.82
CA GLY A 378 -18.65 -28.33 7.69
C GLY A 378 -18.43 -27.54 6.38
N PRO A 379 -17.91 -28.23 5.34
CA PRO A 379 -17.69 -27.67 4.01
C PRO A 379 -19.00 -27.27 3.31
N ASP A 380 -20.08 -28.02 3.57
CA ASP A 380 -21.40 -27.80 2.97
C ASP A 380 -22.18 -26.64 3.62
N LYS A 381 -21.65 -26.08 4.72
CA LYS A 381 -22.24 -24.97 5.48
C LYS A 381 -23.68 -25.28 5.91
N GLY A 382 -23.93 -26.52 6.32
CA GLY A 382 -25.21 -26.91 6.88
C GLY A 382 -25.51 -26.13 8.17
N ILE A 383 -26.76 -25.66 8.31
CA ILE A 383 -27.20 -25.08 9.58
C ILE A 383 -27.35 -26.17 10.63
N ARG A 384 -26.81 -25.91 11.81
CA ARG A 384 -26.96 -26.76 12.99
C ARG A 384 -27.37 -25.92 14.19
N GLU A 385 -28.27 -26.47 15.01
CA GLU A 385 -28.56 -25.91 16.34
C GLU A 385 -27.29 -26.02 17.21
N ARG A 386 -26.96 -24.92 17.90
CA ARG A 386 -25.83 -24.88 18.85
C ARG A 386 -26.22 -25.39 20.26
N GLY A 387 -27.49 -25.20 20.62
CA GLY A 387 -28.07 -25.68 21.87
C GLY A 387 -28.48 -27.16 21.77
N TYR A 388 -29.60 -27.46 22.40
CA TYR A 388 -30.22 -28.77 22.38
C TYR A 388 -31.75 -28.66 22.54
N PHE A 389 -32.32 -27.48 22.33
CA PHE A 389 -33.74 -27.26 22.53
C PHE A 389 -34.57 -27.82 21.37
N LEU A 390 -34.09 -27.72 20.13
CA LEU A 390 -34.76 -28.34 18.99
C LEU A 390 -34.46 -29.83 18.93
N SER A 391 -33.18 -30.21 18.87
CA SER A 391 -32.80 -31.61 18.64
C SER A 391 -33.11 -32.55 19.82
N PHE A 392 -33.17 -32.02 21.05
CA PHE A 392 -33.37 -32.81 22.26
C PHE A 392 -34.67 -32.45 22.98
N ALA A 393 -34.89 -31.19 23.37
CA ALA A 393 -36.11 -30.85 24.12
C ALA A 393 -37.38 -31.09 23.29
N TYR A 394 -37.47 -30.56 22.08
CA TYR A 394 -38.66 -30.74 21.25
C TYR A 394 -38.76 -32.14 20.65
N ASN A 395 -37.72 -32.62 19.97
CA ASN A 395 -37.82 -33.90 19.26
C ASN A 395 -37.83 -35.13 20.18
N LYS A 396 -37.19 -35.08 21.36
CA LYS A 396 -37.07 -36.25 22.24
C LYS A 396 -37.87 -36.13 23.54
N ILE A 397 -37.86 -34.98 24.20
CA ILE A 397 -38.51 -34.83 25.51
C ILE A 397 -40.02 -34.64 25.35
N LEU A 398 -40.47 -33.73 24.48
CA LEU A 398 -41.88 -33.38 24.34
C LEU A 398 -42.82 -34.59 24.13
N PRO A 399 -42.51 -35.59 23.28
CA PRO A 399 -43.36 -36.76 23.09
C PRO A 399 -43.49 -37.65 24.34
N LEU A 400 -42.45 -37.70 25.19
CA LEU A 400 -42.38 -38.58 26.35
C LEU A 400 -43.02 -37.97 27.61
N LEU A 401 -43.27 -36.67 27.61
CA LEU A 401 -43.82 -35.97 28.78
C LEU A 401 -45.26 -36.36 29.12
N ARG A 402 -46.03 -36.88 28.16
CA ARG A 402 -47.41 -37.33 28.40
C ARG A 402 -47.48 -38.55 29.33
N ASN A 403 -46.44 -39.38 29.31
CA ASN A 403 -46.42 -40.69 29.96
C ASN A 403 -45.53 -40.75 31.21
N THR A 404 -44.92 -39.62 31.60
CA THR A 404 -43.92 -39.61 32.67
C THR A 404 -44.29 -38.62 33.77
N ASN A 405 -44.34 -39.10 35.01
CA ASN A 405 -44.68 -38.28 36.18
C ASN A 405 -43.43 -37.93 37.03
N CYS A 406 -42.24 -38.42 36.64
CA CYS A 406 -41.00 -38.21 37.39
C CYS A 406 -39.81 -37.87 36.47
N ILE A 407 -39.10 -36.77 36.76
CA ILE A 407 -37.90 -36.36 36.02
C ILE A 407 -36.81 -37.43 36.09
N LYS A 408 -36.66 -38.12 37.23
CA LYS A 408 -35.64 -39.18 37.40
C LYS A 408 -35.88 -40.36 36.46
N GLN A 409 -37.14 -40.76 36.27
CA GLN A 409 -37.50 -41.82 35.34
C GLN A 409 -37.19 -41.41 33.90
N LEU A 410 -37.52 -40.16 33.53
CA LEU A 410 -37.21 -39.62 32.22
C LEU A 410 -35.69 -39.54 31.96
N ALA A 411 -34.93 -39.14 32.98
CA ALA A 411 -33.47 -39.09 32.95
C ALA A 411 -32.84 -40.47 32.74
N LYS A 412 -33.34 -41.47 33.45
CA LYS A 412 -32.89 -42.86 33.28
C LYS A 412 -33.25 -43.41 31.90
N ALA A 413 -34.46 -43.13 31.41
CA ALA A 413 -34.94 -43.62 30.12
C ALA A 413 -34.17 -43.02 28.93
N ILE A 414 -33.77 -41.75 29.02
CA ILE A 414 -33.08 -41.03 27.93
C ILE A 414 -31.55 -41.09 28.09
N ASN A 415 -31.07 -41.56 29.25
CA ASN A 415 -29.66 -41.60 29.63
C ASN A 415 -28.99 -40.21 29.59
N GLU A 416 -29.64 -39.22 30.19
CA GLU A 416 -29.17 -37.83 30.23
C GLU A 416 -29.33 -37.23 31.63
N PRO A 417 -28.51 -36.23 32.00
CA PRO A 417 -28.58 -35.63 33.34
C PRO A 417 -29.93 -34.99 33.64
N GLU A 418 -30.41 -35.15 34.89
CA GLU A 418 -31.68 -34.57 35.36
C GLU A 418 -31.78 -33.06 35.11
N ASP A 419 -30.67 -32.31 35.27
CA ASP A 419 -30.65 -30.86 35.04
C ASP A 419 -30.91 -30.49 33.57
N LYS A 420 -30.34 -31.24 32.63
CA LYS A 420 -30.55 -31.01 31.19
C LYS A 420 -32.01 -31.25 30.81
N ILE A 421 -32.63 -32.28 31.39
CA ILE A 421 -34.05 -32.58 31.20
C ILE A 421 -34.92 -31.51 31.84
N ARG A 422 -34.63 -31.12 33.08
CA ARG A 422 -35.32 -30.04 33.78
C ARG A 422 -35.30 -28.74 32.96
N ARG A 423 -34.14 -28.34 32.46
CA ARG A 423 -33.99 -27.15 31.59
C ARG A 423 -34.76 -27.28 30.28
N SER A 424 -34.77 -28.48 29.70
CA SER A 424 -35.54 -28.77 28.47
C SER A 424 -37.05 -28.62 28.70
N ILE A 425 -37.57 -29.12 29.82
CA ILE A 425 -38.99 -29.03 30.18
C ILE A 425 -39.38 -27.57 30.44
N ILE A 426 -38.57 -26.85 31.24
CA ILE A 426 -38.82 -25.43 31.53
C ILE A 426 -38.77 -24.60 30.24
N TYR A 427 -37.84 -24.90 29.32
CA TYR A 427 -37.78 -24.25 28.02
C TYR A 427 -39.07 -24.46 27.21
N LEU A 428 -39.56 -25.71 27.14
CA LEU A 428 -40.80 -26.04 26.44
C LEU A 428 -42.01 -25.32 27.07
N ALA A 429 -42.08 -25.28 28.40
CA ALA A 429 -43.12 -24.55 29.14
C ALA A 429 -43.06 -23.04 28.87
N ALA A 430 -41.88 -22.42 28.94
CA ALA A 430 -41.68 -20.99 28.65
C ALA A 430 -42.04 -20.61 27.20
N ASN A 431 -42.09 -21.57 26.28
CA ASN A 431 -42.50 -21.33 24.89
C ASN A 431 -43.93 -21.80 24.61
N GLY A 432 -44.72 -22.12 25.64
CA GLY A 432 -46.12 -22.53 25.52
C GLY A 432 -46.34 -23.88 24.84
N LEU A 433 -45.30 -24.73 24.78
CA LEU A 433 -45.35 -26.04 24.13
C LEU A 433 -45.88 -27.14 25.06
N ILE A 434 -45.97 -26.85 26.36
CA ILE A 434 -46.57 -27.71 27.38
C ILE A 434 -47.59 -26.86 28.11
N ARG A 435 -48.87 -27.28 28.09
CA ARG A 435 -49.95 -26.61 28.84
C ARG A 435 -50.20 -27.28 30.19
N GLU A 436 -50.08 -28.60 30.24
CA GLU A 436 -50.30 -29.39 31.44
C GLU A 436 -49.18 -30.41 31.58
N SER A 437 -48.46 -30.36 32.70
CA SER A 437 -47.39 -31.29 33.03
C SER A 437 -47.77 -32.01 34.30
N LYS A 438 -47.81 -33.35 34.26
CA LYS A 438 -47.94 -34.19 35.47
C LYS A 438 -46.69 -34.15 36.36
N LEU A 439 -45.62 -33.48 35.91
CA LEU A 439 -44.38 -33.37 36.67
C LEU A 439 -44.51 -32.30 37.76
N PRO A 440 -43.97 -32.56 38.96
CA PRO A 440 -43.96 -31.62 40.08
C PRO A 440 -42.90 -30.52 39.87
N LEU A 441 -43.01 -29.77 38.78
CA LEU A 441 -42.22 -28.57 38.53
C LEU A 441 -43.06 -27.36 38.90
N SER A 442 -42.66 -26.66 39.95
CA SER A 442 -43.14 -25.30 40.19
C SER A 442 -42.63 -24.43 39.05
N ILE A 443 -43.56 -24.04 38.17
CA ILE A 443 -43.33 -23.14 37.04
C ILE A 443 -44.43 -22.06 37.14
N PRO A 444 -44.10 -20.78 36.96
CA PRO A 444 -45.11 -19.73 36.88
C PRO A 444 -46.16 -20.04 35.81
N PRO A 445 -47.44 -19.70 36.03
CA PRO A 445 -48.49 -19.95 35.04
C PRO A 445 -48.31 -19.09 33.77
N GLU A 446 -47.73 -17.91 33.93
CA GLU A 446 -47.53 -16.94 32.84
C GLU A 446 -46.28 -16.09 33.04
N HIS A 447 -45.92 -15.35 31.99
CA HIS A 447 -44.81 -14.41 32.02
C HIS A 447 -45.26 -13.07 32.61
N ASP A 448 -44.66 -12.70 33.74
CA ASP A 448 -44.73 -11.35 34.29
C ASP A 448 -43.82 -10.40 33.48
N GLU A 449 -44.44 -9.40 32.84
CA GLU A 449 -43.75 -8.40 32.01
C GLU A 449 -42.81 -7.49 32.81
N GLU A 450 -43.10 -7.19 34.08
CA GLU A 450 -42.22 -6.36 34.90
C GLU A 450 -40.92 -7.09 35.24
N ILE A 451 -41.01 -8.40 35.54
CA ILE A 451 -39.82 -9.23 35.74
C ILE A 451 -38.98 -9.30 34.46
N ILE A 452 -39.61 -9.44 33.29
CA ILE A 452 -38.91 -9.45 32.00
C ILE A 452 -38.17 -8.13 31.76
N LYS A 453 -38.81 -6.98 32.00
CA LYS A 453 -38.18 -5.66 31.88
C LYS A 453 -36.96 -5.53 32.79
N VAL A 454 -37.07 -5.97 34.05
CA VAL A 454 -35.94 -5.94 35.01
C VAL A 454 -34.77 -6.80 34.53
N ILE A 455 -35.04 -8.02 34.06
CA ILE A 455 -34.01 -8.92 33.53
C ILE A 455 -33.33 -8.31 32.29
N LEU A 456 -34.11 -7.78 31.34
CA LEU A 456 -33.60 -7.14 30.14
C LEU A 456 -32.71 -5.94 30.47
N ASN A 457 -33.10 -5.11 31.45
CA ASN A 457 -32.29 -3.98 31.89
C ASN A 457 -30.96 -4.46 32.51
N LYS A 458 -31.00 -5.49 33.36
CA LYS A 458 -29.79 -6.10 33.93
C LYS A 458 -28.87 -6.73 32.86
N ILE A 459 -29.42 -7.31 31.80
CA ILE A 459 -28.63 -7.80 30.66
C ILE A 459 -27.96 -6.65 29.91
N ARG A 460 -28.67 -5.53 29.69
CA ARG A 460 -28.12 -4.35 29.00
C ARG A 460 -26.90 -3.76 29.73
N ILE A 461 -26.91 -3.74 31.06
CA ILE A 461 -25.76 -3.32 31.87
C ILE A 461 -24.68 -4.41 32.04
N GLY A 462 -24.85 -5.59 31.42
CA GLY A 462 -23.86 -6.67 31.45
C GLY A 462 -23.85 -7.52 32.71
N THR A 463 -24.92 -7.50 33.53
CA THR A 463 -25.01 -8.34 34.73
C THR A 463 -25.08 -9.83 34.37
N GLN A 464 -24.34 -10.68 35.10
CA GLN A 464 -24.34 -12.13 34.86
C GLN A 464 -25.63 -12.80 35.34
N ALA A 465 -26.10 -13.83 34.64
CA ALA A 465 -27.33 -14.57 34.95
C ALA A 465 -27.43 -15.02 36.42
N LYS A 466 -26.32 -15.51 37.01
CA LYS A 466 -26.29 -15.95 38.42
C LYS A 466 -26.56 -14.78 39.39
N GLN A 467 -26.10 -13.58 39.06
CA GLN A 467 -26.33 -12.38 39.86
C GLN A 467 -27.77 -11.88 39.68
N ILE A 468 -28.27 -11.83 38.44
CA ILE A 468 -29.67 -11.45 38.14
C ILE A 468 -30.63 -12.30 38.98
N ARG A 469 -30.42 -13.62 39.02
CA ARG A 469 -31.24 -14.53 39.84
C ARG A 469 -31.21 -14.19 41.33
N ARG A 470 -30.04 -13.85 41.86
CA ARG A 470 -29.87 -13.47 43.28
C ARG A 470 -30.58 -12.16 43.59
N ASP A 471 -30.42 -11.17 42.71
CA ASP A 471 -31.02 -9.84 42.87
C ASP A 471 -32.55 -9.90 42.88
N LEU A 472 -33.14 -10.85 42.14
CA LEU A 472 -34.59 -11.08 42.11
C LEU A 472 -35.07 -12.06 43.18
N ASN A 473 -34.18 -12.63 43.99
CA ASN A 473 -34.47 -13.67 44.99
C ASN A 473 -35.31 -14.85 44.44
N MET A 474 -35.05 -15.26 43.20
CA MET A 474 -35.86 -16.27 42.51
C MET A 474 -35.35 -17.69 42.72
N LYS A 475 -36.28 -18.64 42.84
CA LYS A 475 -35.98 -20.06 42.74
C LYS A 475 -35.40 -20.35 41.34
N TYR A 476 -34.59 -21.41 41.26
CA TYR A 476 -33.85 -21.74 40.05
C TYR A 476 -34.77 -22.01 38.85
N ASN A 477 -35.88 -22.72 39.06
CA ASN A 477 -36.82 -23.08 38.00
C ASN A 477 -37.58 -21.86 37.47
N ASP A 478 -38.10 -21.04 38.39
CA ASP A 478 -38.78 -19.78 38.05
C ASP A 478 -37.84 -18.89 37.23
N PHE A 479 -36.59 -18.71 37.70
CA PHE A 479 -35.60 -17.94 36.94
C PHE A 479 -35.34 -18.51 35.55
N LEU A 480 -35.22 -19.84 35.41
CA LEU A 480 -35.03 -20.47 34.10
C LEU A 480 -36.23 -20.25 33.16
N PHE A 481 -37.46 -20.22 33.70
CA PHE A 481 -38.67 -19.97 32.92
C PHE A 481 -38.58 -18.59 32.24
N TYR A 482 -38.33 -17.54 33.00
CA TYR A 482 -38.09 -16.20 32.43
C TYR A 482 -36.82 -16.15 31.58
N TRP A 483 -35.74 -16.83 31.98
CA TRP A 483 -34.48 -16.83 31.22
C TRP A 483 -34.62 -17.46 29.83
N PHE A 484 -35.59 -18.36 29.65
CA PHE A 484 -35.88 -19.01 28.38
C PHE A 484 -36.92 -18.28 27.53
N GLU A 485 -37.48 -17.20 28.03
CA GLU A 485 -38.31 -16.29 27.26
C GLU A 485 -37.51 -15.72 26.06
N PRO A 486 -38.08 -15.67 24.85
CA PRO A 486 -37.35 -15.32 23.63
C PRO A 486 -36.63 -13.96 23.66
N ARG A 487 -37.28 -12.89 24.16
CA ARG A 487 -36.69 -11.54 24.24
C ARG A 487 -35.47 -11.54 25.14
N ILE A 488 -35.53 -12.20 26.29
CA ILE A 488 -34.41 -12.32 27.22
C ILE A 488 -33.25 -13.10 26.58
N ARG A 489 -33.53 -14.22 25.91
CA ARG A 489 -32.51 -15.01 25.22
C ARG A 489 -31.81 -14.22 24.10
N ILE A 490 -32.59 -13.56 23.25
CA ILE A 490 -32.09 -12.75 22.14
C ILE A 490 -31.19 -11.64 22.70
N ALA A 491 -31.66 -10.91 23.73
CA ALA A 491 -30.87 -9.88 24.38
C ALA A 491 -29.56 -10.43 24.98
N ASN A 492 -29.61 -11.57 25.68
CA ASN A 492 -28.42 -12.17 26.27
C ASN A 492 -27.39 -12.65 25.21
N VAL A 493 -27.83 -13.03 24.02
CA VAL A 493 -26.93 -13.47 22.95
C VAL A 493 -26.36 -12.28 22.16
N LEU A 494 -27.21 -11.31 21.83
CA LEU A 494 -26.82 -10.14 21.01
C LEU A 494 -26.11 -9.06 21.82
N ASN A 495 -26.55 -8.82 23.07
CA ASN A 495 -26.01 -7.76 23.93
C ASN A 495 -24.91 -8.27 24.85
N LYS A 496 -24.38 -9.49 24.65
CA LYS A 496 -23.15 -9.88 25.34
C LYS A 496 -22.10 -8.83 24.96
N PRO A 497 -21.67 -7.95 25.89
CA PRO A 497 -20.56 -7.09 25.59
C PRO A 497 -19.44 -8.01 25.13
N ILE A 498 -18.70 -7.60 24.11
CA ILE A 498 -17.42 -8.24 23.81
C ILE A 498 -16.57 -7.93 25.02
N ASN A 499 -16.72 -8.72 26.09
CA ASN A 499 -15.87 -8.75 27.25
C ASN A 499 -14.56 -9.37 26.75
N ARG A 500 -13.83 -8.63 25.91
CA ARG A 500 -12.40 -8.52 26.14
C ARG A 500 -12.33 -8.07 27.59
N PRO A 501 -11.68 -8.83 28.48
CA PRO A 501 -11.62 -8.46 29.88
C PRO A 501 -10.96 -7.09 29.96
N GLN A 502 -11.75 -6.02 29.99
CA GLN A 502 -11.36 -4.79 30.65
C GLN A 502 -11.41 -5.16 32.12
N ARG A 503 -10.36 -5.84 32.57
CA ARG A 503 -9.96 -5.78 33.96
C ARG A 503 -9.48 -4.34 34.14
N MET A 504 -10.40 -3.39 34.31
CA MET A 504 -10.11 -2.16 35.03
C MET A 504 -9.85 -2.61 36.46
N GLN A 505 -8.64 -3.12 36.71
CA GLN A 505 -8.11 -3.02 38.05
C GLN A 505 -7.99 -1.51 38.28
N THR A 506 -8.71 -1.02 39.28
CA THR A 506 -8.48 0.30 39.88
C THR A 506 -6.98 0.47 40.02
N THR A 507 -6.39 1.31 39.17
CA THR A 507 -4.95 1.56 39.16
C THR A 507 -4.57 1.97 40.57
N SER A 508 -3.77 1.16 41.25
CA SER A 508 -3.32 1.49 42.59
C SER A 508 -2.54 2.79 42.52
N SER A 509 -2.71 3.68 43.51
CA SER A 509 -1.89 4.90 43.63
C SER A 509 -0.39 4.56 43.57
N LYS A 510 -0.01 3.37 44.06
CA LYS A 510 1.35 2.82 44.01
C LYS A 510 1.86 2.59 42.58
N ASP A 511 1.02 2.14 41.66
CA ASP A 511 1.44 1.85 40.28
C ASP A 511 1.65 3.14 39.48
N LEU A 512 0.81 4.16 39.72
CA LEU A 512 1.01 5.50 39.15
C LEU A 512 2.30 6.13 39.64
N LEU A 513 2.65 5.94 40.92
CA LEU A 513 3.92 6.41 41.47
C LEU A 513 5.10 5.72 40.78
N ARG A 514 5.08 4.39 40.67
CA ARG A 514 6.13 3.63 39.95
C ARG A 514 6.28 4.07 38.49
N LEU A 515 5.18 4.36 37.79
CA LEU A 515 5.24 4.91 36.43
C LEU A 515 5.95 6.27 36.41
N ARG A 516 5.58 7.17 37.33
CA ARG A 516 6.19 8.50 37.42
C ARG A 516 7.69 8.40 37.70
N ASP A 517 8.10 7.50 38.59
CA ASP A 517 9.52 7.26 38.88
C ASP A 517 10.26 6.71 37.65
N ALA A 518 9.66 5.76 36.91
CA ALA A 518 10.23 5.24 35.68
C ALA A 518 10.37 6.31 34.58
N LEU A 519 9.39 7.22 34.48
CA LEU A 519 9.42 8.34 33.55
C LEU A 519 10.46 9.39 33.96
N ALA A 520 10.58 9.69 35.26
CA ALA A 520 11.60 10.57 35.82
C ALA A 520 13.00 10.01 35.56
N TYR A 521 13.23 8.73 35.84
CA TYR A 521 14.48 8.05 35.52
C TYR A 521 14.87 8.17 34.03
N CYS A 522 13.92 7.97 33.11
CA CYS A 522 14.18 8.15 31.68
C CYS A 522 14.53 9.60 31.32
N LYS A 523 13.92 10.57 32.00
CA LYS A 523 14.18 12.00 31.80
C LYS A 523 15.58 12.37 32.31
N ASP A 524 15.93 11.96 33.53
CA ASP A 524 17.19 12.34 34.19
C ASP A 524 18.41 11.71 33.50
N ASN A 525 18.25 10.51 32.93
CA ASN A 525 19.30 9.81 32.20
C ASN A 525 19.27 10.05 30.68
N ASN A 526 18.40 10.94 30.19
CA ASN A 526 18.21 11.23 28.76
C ASN A 526 17.93 9.98 27.88
N ILE A 527 17.20 8.99 28.42
CA ILE A 527 16.87 7.74 27.74
C ILE A 527 15.54 7.89 26.99
N ARG A 528 15.50 7.50 25.71
CA ARG A 528 14.29 7.61 24.87
C ARG A 528 13.12 6.80 25.43
N ILE A 529 12.03 7.49 25.78
CA ILE A 529 10.82 6.88 26.34
C ILE A 529 10.13 6.01 25.27
N SER A 530 9.91 4.73 25.61
CA SER A 530 9.12 3.80 24.82
C SER A 530 8.34 2.85 25.73
N ILE A 531 7.19 2.34 25.26
CA ILE A 531 6.36 1.42 26.05
C ILE A 531 7.16 0.15 26.42
N LYS A 532 8.00 -0.36 25.52
CA LYS A 532 8.86 -1.53 25.78
C LYS A 532 9.89 -1.27 26.88
N LEU A 533 10.45 -0.05 26.93
CA LEU A 533 11.41 0.31 27.95
C LEU A 533 10.71 0.50 29.31
N ILE A 534 9.61 1.24 29.34
CA ILE A 534 8.84 1.46 30.56
C ILE A 534 8.33 0.12 31.11
N SER A 535 7.89 -0.80 30.25
CA SER A 535 7.50 -2.15 30.67
C SER A 535 8.66 -2.93 31.28
N LYS A 536 9.87 -2.76 30.76
CA LYS A 536 11.09 -3.38 31.32
C LYS A 536 11.45 -2.78 32.69
N ILE A 537 11.40 -1.45 32.85
CA ILE A 537 11.70 -0.77 34.13
C ILE A 537 10.68 -1.16 35.21
N LEU A 538 9.41 -1.30 34.82
CA LEU A 538 8.33 -1.66 35.74
C LEU A 538 8.22 -3.18 35.98
N GLU A 539 9.01 -3.99 35.28
CA GLU A 539 8.97 -5.46 35.31
C GLU A 539 7.58 -6.04 34.98
N VAL A 540 6.90 -5.44 33.99
CA VAL A 540 5.58 -5.88 33.51
C VAL A 540 5.56 -6.03 31.99
N CYS A 541 4.55 -6.72 31.46
CA CYS A 541 4.36 -6.75 30.02
C CYS A 541 3.67 -5.45 29.52
N PRO A 542 3.85 -5.06 28.24
CA PRO A 542 3.18 -3.88 27.67
C PRO A 542 1.66 -3.90 27.79
N GLU A 543 1.04 -5.07 27.78
CA GLU A 543 -0.40 -5.21 27.91
C GLU A 543 -0.89 -4.81 29.30
N THR A 544 -0.11 -5.12 30.34
CA THR A 544 -0.39 -4.69 31.72
C THR A 544 -0.46 -3.17 31.84
N ILE A 545 0.47 -2.44 31.21
CA ILE A 545 0.47 -0.97 31.18
C ILE A 545 -0.79 -0.43 30.47
N ARG A 546 -1.24 -1.10 29.40
CA ARG A 546 -2.47 -0.72 28.69
C ARG A 546 -3.69 -0.93 29.57
N LEU A 547 -3.74 -2.04 30.29
CA LEU A 547 -4.81 -2.36 31.23
C LEU A 547 -4.87 -1.38 32.41
N TRP A 548 -3.72 -0.87 32.87
CA TRP A 548 -3.65 0.19 33.87
C TRP A 548 -4.12 1.57 33.40
N GLY A 549 -4.41 1.72 32.10
CA GLY A 549 -4.86 2.99 31.53
C GLY A 549 -3.76 4.05 31.39
N MET A 550 -2.49 3.69 31.54
CA MET A 550 -1.35 4.62 31.64
C MET A 550 -0.77 5.11 30.30
N LEU A 551 -1.41 4.75 29.18
CA LEU A 551 -0.96 5.17 27.85
C LEU A 551 -0.95 6.70 27.66
N PRO A 552 -1.94 7.48 28.17
CA PRO A 552 -1.95 8.93 28.05
C PRO A 552 -0.73 9.57 28.72
N GLU A 553 -0.36 9.19 29.95
CA GLU A 553 0.79 9.74 30.65
C GLU A 553 2.11 9.43 29.94
N ILE A 554 2.30 8.19 29.47
CA ILE A 554 3.49 7.80 28.70
C ILE A 554 3.55 8.61 27.39
N LYS A 555 2.42 8.82 26.73
CA LYS A 555 2.35 9.61 25.49
C LYS A 555 2.72 11.06 25.75
N GLN A 556 2.20 11.66 26.83
CA GLN A 556 2.52 13.03 27.23
C GLN A 556 4.01 13.19 27.54
N ALA A 557 4.57 12.32 28.37
CA ALA A 557 5.99 12.36 28.74
C ALA A 557 6.91 12.19 27.52
N LYS A 558 6.56 11.28 26.59
CA LYS A 558 7.28 11.09 25.34
C LYS A 558 7.27 12.33 24.45
N GLU A 559 6.15 13.05 24.42
CA GLU A 559 6.01 14.29 23.64
C GLU A 559 6.87 15.42 24.23
N VAL A 560 6.84 15.58 25.56
CA VAL A 560 7.69 16.54 26.29
C VAL A 560 9.17 16.25 26.03
N GLN A 561 9.60 14.99 26.15
CA GLN A 561 10.98 14.61 25.87
C GLN A 561 11.37 14.87 24.41
N ARG A 562 10.48 14.59 23.46
CA ARG A 562 10.72 14.83 22.03
C ARG A 562 10.96 16.31 21.75
N LEU A 563 10.15 17.20 22.33
CA LEU A 563 10.31 18.64 22.18
C LEU A 563 11.62 19.12 22.80
N ALA A 564 11.96 18.66 24.01
CA ALA A 564 13.23 19.00 24.68
C ALA A 564 14.46 18.55 23.87
N LEU A 565 14.44 17.31 23.34
CA LEU A 565 15.51 16.80 22.46
C LEU A 565 15.64 17.60 21.17
N LYS A 566 14.51 18.01 20.57
CA LYS A 566 14.51 18.84 19.36
C LYS A 566 15.15 20.21 19.62
N GLU A 567 14.83 20.82 20.75
CA GLU A 567 15.38 22.13 21.14
C GLU A 567 16.87 22.05 21.51
N ASN A 568 17.30 21.02 22.25
CA ASN A 568 18.71 20.81 22.54
C ASN A 568 19.53 20.57 21.27
N ARG A 569 19.01 19.75 20.35
CA ARG A 569 19.67 19.51 19.05
C ARG A 569 19.75 20.78 18.21
N LYS A 570 18.71 21.62 18.22
CA LYS A 570 18.73 22.94 17.58
C LYS A 570 19.88 23.81 18.13
N LYS A 571 20.01 23.92 19.45
CA LYS A 571 21.07 24.68 20.11
C LYS A 571 22.47 24.15 19.77
N GLU A 572 22.65 22.82 19.79
CA GLU A 572 23.91 22.18 19.44
C GLU A 572 24.31 22.46 17.99
N LEU A 573 23.37 22.36 17.05
CA LEU A 573 23.59 22.63 15.64
C LEU A 573 23.96 24.11 15.38
N LEU A 574 23.31 25.05 16.08
CA LEU A 574 23.65 26.47 16.00
C LEU A 574 25.07 26.73 16.50
N LYS A 575 25.41 26.21 17.68
CA LYS A 575 26.75 26.35 18.26
C LYS A 575 27.84 25.80 17.34
N LYS A 576 27.64 24.58 16.82
CA LYS A 576 28.59 23.97 15.86
C LYS A 576 28.71 24.76 14.57
N ALA A 577 27.60 25.27 14.04
CA ALA A 577 27.62 26.09 12.83
C ALA A 577 28.43 27.38 13.04
N GLU A 578 28.25 28.05 14.17
CA GLU A 578 29.02 29.23 14.55
C GLU A 578 30.51 28.93 14.74
N GLU A 579 30.85 27.81 15.39
CA GLU A 579 32.25 27.36 15.56
C GLU A 579 32.93 27.07 14.21
N ILE A 580 32.24 26.37 13.31
CA ILE A 580 32.74 26.09 11.95
C ILE A 580 33.00 27.40 11.20
N ILE A 581 32.06 28.35 11.27
CA ILE A 581 32.18 29.64 10.60
C ILE A 581 33.34 30.46 11.17
N LYS A 582 33.47 30.55 12.51
CA LYS A 582 34.57 31.27 13.17
C LYS A 582 35.93 30.67 12.83
N PHE A 583 36.05 29.33 12.86
CA PHE A 583 37.28 28.63 12.53
C PHE A 583 37.69 28.83 11.06
N ASN A 584 36.74 28.74 10.12
CA ASN A 584 37.05 28.96 8.70
C ASN A 584 37.40 30.42 8.41
N LYS A 585 36.81 31.38 9.15
CA LYS A 585 37.17 32.79 9.08
C LYS A 585 38.61 33.03 9.56
N SER A 586 39.03 32.41 10.68
CA SER A 586 40.39 32.62 11.22
C SER A 586 41.51 32.09 10.34
N ILE A 587 41.23 31.12 9.48
CA ILE A 587 42.21 30.57 8.51
C ILE A 587 42.12 31.25 7.13
N GLY A 588 41.34 32.32 6.98
CA GLY A 588 41.20 33.06 5.72
C GLY A 588 40.50 32.30 4.59
N LYS A 589 39.73 31.25 4.91
CA LYS A 589 39.05 30.43 3.91
C LYS A 589 37.68 31.01 3.57
N LEU A 590 37.37 31.08 2.27
CA LEU A 590 36.08 31.56 1.79
C LEU A 590 34.94 30.66 2.29
N ILE A 591 33.97 31.26 2.98
CA ILE A 591 32.90 30.52 3.66
C ILE A 591 31.71 30.40 2.70
N SER A 592 31.52 29.21 2.14
CA SER A 592 30.31 28.89 1.38
C SER A 592 29.27 28.20 2.27
N ILE A 593 27.98 28.38 1.94
CA ILE A 593 26.88 27.69 2.62
C ILE A 593 27.07 26.16 2.55
N GLU A 594 27.58 25.66 1.43
CA GLU A 594 27.83 24.23 1.19
C GLU A 594 28.92 23.66 2.10
N LEU A 595 29.98 24.45 2.35
CA LEU A 595 31.04 24.07 3.29
C LEU A 595 30.48 23.89 4.69
N VAL A 596 29.65 24.84 5.18
CA VAL A 596 29.07 24.77 6.52
C VAL A 596 28.19 23.52 6.67
N TYR A 597 27.34 23.21 5.68
CA TYR A 597 26.51 21.99 5.73
C TYR A 597 27.33 20.69 5.63
N LYS A 598 28.42 20.71 4.86
CA LYS A 598 29.34 19.56 4.74
C LYS A 598 30.02 19.26 6.06
N GLU A 599 30.58 20.27 6.73
CA GLU A 599 31.26 20.14 8.02
C GLU A 599 30.29 19.84 9.18
N LEU A 600 29.05 20.34 9.12
CA LEU A 600 27.98 19.96 10.04
C LEU A 600 27.54 18.49 9.89
N GLY A 601 27.91 17.82 8.80
CA GLY A 601 27.44 16.47 8.47
C GLY A 601 25.92 16.40 8.28
N TYR A 602 25.27 17.50 7.88
CA TYR A 602 23.82 17.59 7.78
C TYR A 602 23.39 18.14 6.41
N HIS A 603 22.56 17.38 5.68
CA HIS A 603 22.06 17.84 4.39
C HIS A 603 21.16 19.07 4.51
N ARG A 604 21.36 20.07 3.64
CA ARG A 604 20.58 21.32 3.62
C ARG A 604 19.07 21.09 3.56
N THR A 605 18.60 20.19 2.71
CA THR A 605 17.17 19.87 2.58
C THR A 605 16.59 19.25 3.85
N SER A 606 17.33 18.36 4.51
CA SER A 606 16.95 17.83 5.81
C SER A 606 16.93 18.92 6.87
N MET A 607 17.90 19.86 6.87
CA MET A 607 17.94 20.95 7.84
C MET A 607 16.71 21.86 7.71
N TRP A 608 16.31 22.21 6.47
CA TRP A 608 15.12 23.02 6.21
C TRP A 608 13.83 22.35 6.67
N ARG A 609 13.74 21.03 6.55
CA ARG A 609 12.56 20.27 6.99
C ARG A 609 12.53 20.11 8.51
N ASP A 610 13.66 19.78 9.12
CA ASP A 610 13.71 19.36 10.52
C ASP A 610 13.93 20.56 11.48
N HIS A 611 14.68 21.58 11.04
CA HIS A 611 15.12 22.77 11.79
C HIS A 611 15.25 24.03 10.89
N PRO A 612 14.14 24.56 10.33
CA PRO A 612 14.18 25.69 9.37
C PRO A 612 14.84 26.96 9.92
N GLU A 613 14.70 27.23 11.22
CA GLU A 613 15.33 28.39 11.87
C GLU A 613 16.86 28.34 11.83
N VAL A 614 17.44 27.14 12.02
CA VAL A 614 18.91 26.94 11.96
C VAL A 614 19.40 27.17 10.54
N ALA A 615 18.68 26.65 9.54
CA ALA A 615 19.03 26.85 8.13
C ALA A 615 18.99 28.33 7.72
N LYS A 616 17.99 29.08 8.21
CA LYS A 616 17.88 30.53 8.02
C LYS A 616 19.05 31.26 8.67
N HIS A 617 19.38 30.91 9.92
CA HIS A 617 20.47 31.53 10.67
C HIS A 617 21.84 31.31 10.00
N ILE A 618 22.13 30.08 9.55
CA ILE A 618 23.36 29.76 8.80
C ILE A 618 23.46 30.62 7.54
N SER A 619 22.37 30.74 6.78
CA SER A 619 22.35 31.55 5.55
C SER A 619 22.62 33.04 5.85
N GLN A 620 22.03 33.56 6.92
CA GLN A 620 22.23 34.95 7.36
C GLN A 620 23.64 35.22 7.89
N LEU A 621 24.27 34.26 8.56
CA LEU A 621 25.65 34.38 9.05
C LEU A 621 26.65 34.37 7.90
N VAL A 622 26.49 33.45 6.95
CA VAL A 622 27.38 33.35 5.79
C VAL A 622 27.30 34.59 4.91
N ASN A 623 26.09 35.09 4.64
CA ASN A 623 25.91 36.31 3.83
C ASN A 623 26.56 37.53 4.50
N ARG A 624 26.34 37.74 5.81
CA ARG A 624 26.96 38.86 6.54
C ARG A 624 28.48 38.87 6.46
N ILE A 625 29.12 37.70 6.59
CA ILE A 625 30.59 37.60 6.52
C ILE A 625 31.10 37.88 5.12
N ASN A 626 30.37 37.45 4.09
CA ASN A 626 30.75 37.71 2.70
C ASN A 626 30.55 39.19 2.34
N ASP A 627 29.50 39.84 2.85
CA ASP A 627 29.27 41.28 2.67
C ASP A 627 30.38 42.12 3.36
N ASP A 628 30.80 41.76 4.57
CA ASP A 628 31.92 42.42 5.28
C ASP A 628 33.26 42.28 4.53
N SER A 629 33.46 41.17 3.79
CA SER A 629 34.68 40.93 3.02
C SER A 629 34.74 41.70 1.69
N VAL A 630 33.60 42.19 1.18
CA VAL A 630 33.52 42.99 -0.05
C VAL A 630 33.86 44.47 0.22
N ILE A 631 33.70 44.95 1.46
CA ILE A 631 33.99 46.35 1.83
C ILE A 631 35.50 46.59 2.07
N GLY A 632 36.31 45.54 2.22
CA GLY A 632 37.77 45.63 2.43
C GLY A 632 38.63 45.78 1.17
N TRP A 633 38.02 45.88 -0.02
CA TRP A 633 38.70 46.04 -1.31
C TRP A 633 38.53 47.45 -1.92
N SER A 634 38.42 48.48 -1.08
CA SER A 634 38.69 49.86 -1.50
C SER A 634 40.20 50.08 -1.64
N VAL A 635 40.63 50.04 -2.90
CA VAL A 635 41.93 50.39 -3.51
C VAL A 635 42.62 51.61 -2.87
N PRO A 636 43.96 51.60 -2.62
CA PRO A 636 44.82 52.76 -2.82
C PRO A 636 45.11 52.99 -4.30
#